data_AF-A0A966N6Q2-F1
#
_entry.id   AF-A0A966N6Q2-F1
#
_cell.length_a   1.000
_cell.length_b   1.000
_cell.length_c   1.000
_cell.angle_alpha   90.00
_cell.angle_beta   90.00
_cell.angle_gamma   90.00
#
_symmetry.space_group_name_H-M   'P 1'
#
loop_
_entity.id
_entity.type
_entity.pdbx_description
1 polymer ?
#
loop_
_entity_poly.entity_id
_entity_poly.type
_entity_poly.pdbx_seq_one_letter_code
_entity_poly.pdbx_strand_id
1 'polypeptide(L)' 'LIDNEISLAKKGRRAFIDLKINSLVDDGMIEKLYEASRAGVKIRMIIRGICRLKPGVKGLSENIEAVSAFFEKREPNFD' A
#
# COMPACT_ATOMS: atom_id res chain seq x y z
N LEU A 1 -5.07 14.68 -4.04
CA LEU A 1 -4.49 13.68 -4.96
C LEU A 1 -5.16 12.33 -4.77
N ILE A 2 -5.10 11.75 -3.57
CA ILE A 2 -5.78 10.49 -3.23
C ILE A 2 -7.31 10.61 -3.40
N ASP A 3 -7.91 11.72 -2.95
CA ASP A 3 -9.37 11.95 -3.08
C ASP A 3 -9.87 12.01 -4.53
N ASN A 4 -9.02 12.45 -5.45
CA ASN A 4 -9.38 12.52 -6.86
C ASN A 4 -9.40 11.11 -7.49
N GLU A 5 -8.41 10.28 -7.15
CA GLU A 5 -8.37 8.87 -7.52
C GLU A 5 -9.57 8.10 -6.95
N ILE A 6 -9.93 8.36 -5.68
CA ILE A 6 -11.15 7.84 -5.06
C ILE A 6 -12.39 8.24 -5.85
N SER A 7 -12.51 9.52 -6.23
CA SER A 7 -13.64 10.01 -7.04
C SER A 7 -13.69 9.33 -8.42
N LEU A 8 -12.55 9.10 -9.05
CA LEU A 8 -12.45 8.39 -10.33
C LEU A 8 -12.87 6.92 -10.20
N ALA A 9 -12.36 6.22 -9.17
CA ALA A 9 -12.74 4.84 -8.88
C ALA A 9 -14.25 4.71 -8.62
N LYS A 10 -14.82 5.63 -7.82
CA LYS A 10 -16.28 5.70 -7.57
C LYS A 10 -17.09 5.95 -8.85
N LYS A 11 -16.52 6.64 -9.84
CA LYS A 11 -17.13 6.85 -11.17
C LYS A 11 -16.90 5.66 -12.11
N GLY A 12 -16.35 4.53 -11.64
CA GLY A 12 -16.04 3.35 -12.44
C GLY A 12 -14.86 3.54 -13.39
N ARG A 13 -14.08 4.60 -13.21
CA ARG A 13 -12.88 4.87 -14.01
C ARG A 13 -11.69 4.14 -13.39
N ARG A 14 -10.71 3.75 -14.22
CA ARG A 14 -9.46 3.15 -13.75
C ARG A 14 -8.71 4.18 -12.90
N ALA A 15 -8.49 3.84 -11.62
CA ALA A 15 -7.70 4.60 -10.67
C ALA A 15 -6.58 3.69 -10.14
N PHE A 16 -5.36 4.20 -10.15
CA PHE A 16 -4.16 3.53 -9.69
C PHE A 16 -3.20 4.50 -9.00
N ILE A 17 -2.72 4.10 -7.82
CA ILE A 17 -1.76 4.85 -7.02
C ILE A 17 -0.47 4.05 -6.95
N ASP A 18 0.61 4.60 -7.50
CA ASP A 18 1.97 4.06 -7.39
C ASP A 18 2.80 4.90 -6.42
N LEU A 19 3.27 4.28 -5.33
CA LEU A 19 4.04 4.96 -4.29
C LEU A 19 5.38 4.26 -4.04
N LYS A 20 6.44 5.04 -3.87
CA LYS A 20 7.74 4.54 -3.46
C LYS A 20 8.21 5.35 -2.26
N ILE A 21 8.32 4.70 -1.13
CA ILE A 21 8.64 5.34 0.15
C ILE A 21 9.63 4.49 0.93
N ASN A 22 10.42 5.14 1.78
CA ASN A 22 11.36 4.41 2.62
C ASN A 22 10.65 3.81 3.84
N SER A 23 9.77 4.58 4.48
CA SER A 23 9.05 4.14 5.67
C SER A 23 7.59 4.58 5.60
N LEU A 24 6.68 3.71 6.03
CA LEU A 24 5.25 4.00 6.19
C LEU A 24 4.84 3.73 7.64
N VAL A 25 4.82 4.81 8.43
CA VAL A 25 4.51 4.77 9.87
C VAL A 25 3.41 5.74 10.26
N ASP A 26 2.95 6.57 9.34
CA ASP A 26 1.92 7.58 9.58
C ASP A 26 0.53 6.94 9.49
N ASP A 27 -0.18 6.89 10.61
CA ASP A 27 -1.51 6.28 10.71
C ASP A 27 -2.54 7.01 9.83
N GLY A 28 -2.47 8.34 9.71
CA GLY A 28 -3.39 9.11 8.86
C GLY A 28 -3.23 8.81 7.38
N MET A 29 -2.00 8.61 6.91
CA MET A 29 -1.72 8.21 5.53
C MET A 29 -2.15 6.76 5.28
N ILE A 30 -1.96 5.87 6.27
CA ILE A 30 -2.43 4.48 6.22
C ILE A 30 -3.96 4.44 6.08
N GLU A 31 -4.70 5.21 6.89
CA GLU A 31 -6.16 5.29 6.82
C GLU A 31 -6.65 5.77 5.45
N LYS A 32 -6.01 6.81 4.88
CA LYS A 32 -6.33 7.29 3.53
C LYS A 32 -6.09 6.24 2.45
N LEU A 33 -5.02 5.45 2.57
CA LEU A 33 -4.74 4.36 1.64
C LEU A 33 -5.78 3.24 1.75
N TYR A 34 -6.26 2.93 2.95
CA TYR A 34 -7.38 2.01 3.14
C TYR A 34 -8.67 2.56 2.54
N GLU A 35 -8.96 3.85 2.70
CA GLU A 35 -10.14 4.47 2.08
C GLU A 35 -10.08 4.38 0.55
N ALA A 36 -8.91 4.64 -0.04
CA ALA A 36 -8.69 4.50 -1.47
C ALA A 36 -8.84 3.05 -1.96
N SER A 37 -8.28 2.10 -1.23
CA SER A 37 -8.46 0.66 -1.48
C SER A 37 -9.93 0.27 -1.47
N ARG A 38 -10.70 0.71 -0.46
CA ARG A 38 -12.14 0.44 -0.34
C ARG A 38 -12.97 1.11 -1.44
N ALA A 39 -12.51 2.22 -1.98
CA ALA A 39 -13.13 2.87 -3.13
C ALA A 39 -12.88 2.15 -4.46
N GLY A 40 -12.02 1.11 -4.48
CA GLY A 40 -11.67 0.36 -5.69
C GLY A 40 -10.43 0.89 -6.42
N VAL A 41 -9.65 1.79 -5.79
CA VAL A 41 -8.38 2.27 -6.35
C VAL A 41 -7.33 1.17 -6.17
N LYS A 42 -6.62 0.82 -7.25
CA LYS A 42 -5.47 -0.10 -7.17
C LYS A 42 -4.25 0.63 -6.63
N ILE A 43 -3.75 0.22 -5.48
CA ILE A 43 -2.61 0.87 -4.84
C ILE A 43 -1.44 -0.09 -4.87
N ARG A 44 -0.34 0.32 -5.50
CA ARG A 44 0.92 -0.41 -5.49
C ARG A 44 1.97 0.45 -4.80
N MET A 45 2.63 -0.12 -3.80
CA MET A 45 3.66 0.59 -3.05
C MET A 45 4.93 -0.24 -2.88
N ILE A 46 6.08 0.43 -3.00
CA ILE A 46 7.39 -0.16 -2.76
C ILE A 46 7.95 0.47 -1.48
N ILE A 47 8.12 -0.35 -0.45
CA ILE A 47 8.64 0.08 0.85
C ILE A 47 10.01 -0.55 1.07
N ARG A 48 10.99 0.26 1.47
CA ARG A 48 12.39 -0.18 1.69
C ARG A 48 12.76 -0.40 3.16
N GLY A 49 11.92 0.07 4.08
CA GLY A 49 12.18 0.06 5.51
C GLY A 49 10.94 -0.36 6.29
N ILE A 50 10.62 0.38 7.35
CA ILE A 50 9.55 0.01 8.28
C ILE A 50 8.18 0.29 7.65
N CYS A 51 7.29 -0.71 7.70
CA CYS A 51 5.91 -0.60 7.26
C CYS A 51 4.96 -1.08 8.37
N ARG A 52 4.02 -0.22 8.79
CA ARG A 52 2.89 -0.60 9.65
C ARG A 52 1.63 -0.99 8.88
N LEU A 53 1.58 -0.71 7.58
CA LEU A 53 0.45 -1.06 6.73
C LEU A 53 0.44 -2.57 6.48
N LYS A 54 -0.74 -3.18 6.59
CA LYS A 54 -0.95 -4.61 6.34
C LYS A 54 -1.61 -4.81 4.96
N PRO A 55 -0.84 -5.13 3.90
CA PRO A 55 -1.40 -5.38 2.56
C PRO A 55 -2.13 -6.74 2.53
N GLY A 56 -3.06 -6.92 1.58
CA GLY A 56 -3.68 -8.22 1.29
C GLY A 56 -4.74 -8.70 2.31
N VAL A 57 -5.28 -7.81 3.15
CA VAL A 57 -6.40 -8.14 4.04
C VAL A 57 -7.72 -8.02 3.27
N LYS A 58 -8.42 -9.14 3.14
CA LYS A 58 -9.73 -9.21 2.47
C LYS A 58 -10.72 -8.23 3.12
N GLY A 59 -11.38 -7.41 2.31
CA GLY A 59 -12.32 -6.36 2.72
C GLY A 59 -11.69 -5.04 3.19
N LEU A 60 -10.36 -4.93 3.27
CA LEU A 60 -9.66 -3.73 3.77
C LEU A 60 -8.55 -3.27 2.81
N SER A 61 -7.64 -4.17 2.44
CA SER A 61 -6.46 -3.92 1.61
C SER A 61 -6.29 -4.90 0.46
N GLU A 62 -7.39 -5.45 -0.03
CA GLU A 62 -7.43 -6.32 -1.21
C GLU A 62 -6.96 -5.62 -2.50
N ASN A 63 -7.10 -4.29 -2.57
CA ASN A 63 -6.57 -3.49 -3.67
C ASN A 63 -5.18 -2.88 -3.38
N ILE A 64 -4.54 -3.25 -2.26
CA ILE A 64 -3.22 -2.74 -1.88
C ILE A 64 -2.16 -3.82 -2.04
N GLU A 65 -1.30 -3.63 -3.03
CA GLU A 65 -0.08 -4.40 -3.23
C GLU A 65 1.10 -3.64 -2.63
N ALA A 66 1.54 -4.04 -1.44
CA ALA A 66 2.78 -3.51 -0.86
C ALA A 66 3.91 -4.52 -1.08
N VAL A 67 4.87 -4.15 -1.91
CA VAL A 67 6.11 -4.89 -2.09
C VAL A 67 7.12 -4.30 -1.11
N SER A 68 7.39 -5.03 -0.04
CA SER A 68 8.54 -4.69 0.80
C SER A 68 9.79 -5.20 0.09
N ALA A 69 10.69 -4.29 -0.27
CA ALA A 69 12.03 -4.64 -0.69
C ALA A 69 12.87 -4.97 0.54
N PHE A 70 12.49 -6.02 1.29
CA PHE A 70 13.43 -6.70 2.14
C PHE A 70 14.43 -7.38 1.21
N PHE A 71 15.58 -6.74 0.97
CA PHE A 71 16.80 -7.51 0.81
C PHE A 71 17.05 -8.16 2.17
N GLU A 72 16.34 -9.26 2.44
CA GLU A 72 16.73 -10.17 3.50
C GLU A 72 18.10 -10.70 3.08
N LYS A 73 19.18 -10.07 3.56
CA LYS A 73 20.36 -10.88 3.88
C LYS A 73 19.84 -11.84 4.95
N ARG A 74 19.41 -13.03 4.52
CA ARG A 74 19.44 -14.18 5.41
C ARG A 74 20.89 -14.26 5.85
N GLU A 75 21.19 -13.86 7.08
CA GLU A 75 22.40 -14.35 7.70
C GLU A 75 22.26 -15.88 7.66
N PRO A 76 23.16 -16.59 6.95
CA PRO A 76 23.16 -18.04 7.06
C PRO A 76 23.53 -18.31 8.52
N ASN A 77 22.58 -18.87 9.29
CA ASN A 77 22.89 -19.48 10.57
C ASN A 77 24.02 -20.49 10.30
N PHE A 78 25.22 -20.16 10.76
CA PHE A 78 26.30 -21.11 10.93
C PHE A 78 26.13 -21.65 12.35
N ASP A 79 25.45 -22.78 12.45
CA ASP A 79 25.61 -23.72 13.57
C ASP A 79 27.01 -24.38 13.49
#